data_AF-A0A966HGR7-F1
#
_entry.id   AF-A0A966HGR7-F1
#
_cell.length_a   1.000
_cell.length_b   1.000
_cell.length_c   1.000
_cell.angle_alpha   90.00
_cell.angle_beta   90.00
_cell.angle_gamma   90.00
#
_symmetry.space_group_name_H-M   'P 1'
#
loop_
_entity.id
_entity.type
_entity.pdbx_description
1 polymer ?
#
loop_
_entity_poly.entity_id
_entity_poly.type
_entity_poly.pdbx_seq_one_letter_code
_entity_poly.pdbx_strand_id
1 'polypeptide(L)' 'MVSKQMLQKLKIIIKDEYGRDLSDSEVFEIGNGLVRYFKALKRLNLSKQFANMKKHTNQT' A
#
# COMPACT_ATOMS: atom_id res chain seq x y z
N MET A 1 4.08 -6.80 8.14
CA MET A 1 2.70 -7.08 8.58
C MET A 1 2.23 -5.85 9.35
N VAL A 2 0.99 -5.41 9.20
CA VAL A 2 0.50 -4.21 9.91
C VAL A 2 0.36 -4.53 11.41
N SER A 3 0.77 -3.62 12.28
CA SER A 3 0.67 -3.84 13.73
C SER A 3 -0.77 -3.78 14.21
N LYS A 4 -1.10 -4.50 15.30
CA LYS A 4 -2.45 -4.50 15.90
C LYS A 4 -2.91 -3.08 16.27
N GLN A 5 -2.01 -2.24 16.77
CA GLN A 5 -2.31 -0.85 17.10
C GLN A 5 -2.67 -0.01 15.85
N MET A 6 -1.99 -0.22 14.73
CA MET A 6 -2.35 0.44 13.47
C MET A 6 -3.69 -0.06 12.93
N LEU A 7 -3.98 -1.35 13.05
CA LEU A 7 -5.27 -1.91 12.63
C LEU A 7 -6.43 -1.33 13.45
N GLN A 8 -6.26 -1.13 14.76
CA GLN A 8 -7.27 -0.47 15.57
C GLN A 8 -7.51 0.99 15.13
N LYS A 9 -6.45 1.73 14.81
CA LYS A 9 -6.59 3.08 14.24
C LYS A 9 -7.30 3.05 12.89
N LEU A 10 -6.95 2.09 12.02
CA LEU A 10 -7.60 1.92 10.72
C LEU A 10 -9.08 1.59 10.86
N LYS A 11 -9.46 0.74 11.83
CA LYS A 11 -10.86 0.42 12.13
C LYS A 11 -11.65 1.67 12.50
N ILE A 12 -11.09 2.54 13.35
CA ILE A 12 -11.71 3.81 13.75
C ILE A 12 -11.92 4.71 12.53
N ILE A 13 -10.88 4.90 11.70
CA ILE A 13 -10.97 5.72 10.48
C ILE A 13 -12.06 5.20 9.54
N ILE A 14 -12.11 3.88 9.30
CA ILE A 14 -13.13 3.28 8.42
C ILE A 14 -14.53 3.49 8.97
N LYS A 15 -14.72 3.36 10.28
CA LYS A 15 -16.00 3.59 10.94
C LYS A 15 -16.43 5.06 10.84
N ASP A 16 -15.51 5.99 11.06
CA ASP A 16 -15.80 7.42 11.04
C ASP A 16 -16.09 7.93 9.63
N GLU A 17 -15.34 7.50 8.62
CA GLU A 17 -15.50 8.00 7.24
C GLU A 17 -16.58 7.26 6.44
N TYR A 18 -16.75 5.96 6.67
CA TYR A 18 -17.63 5.11 5.84
C TYR A 18 -18.82 4.55 6.61
N GLY A 19 -18.93 4.83 7.91
CA GLY A 19 -20.02 4.35 8.76
C GLY A 19 -20.04 2.82 8.96
N ARG A 20 -18.96 2.12 8.58
CA ARG A 20 -18.89 0.65 8.67
C ARG A 20 -18.10 0.20 9.87
N ASP A 21 -18.72 -0.59 10.72
CA ASP A 21 -18.03 -1.32 11.78
C ASP A 21 -17.57 -2.67 11.22
N LEU A 22 -16.27 -2.80 10.99
CA LEU A 22 -15.67 -3.99 10.40
C LEU A 22 -15.09 -4.92 11.46
N SER A 23 -15.13 -6.22 11.20
CA SER A 23 -14.43 -7.20 12.03
C SER A 23 -12.92 -7.01 11.97
N ASP A 24 -12.21 -7.48 13.00
CA ASP A 24 -10.75 -7.39 13.06
C ASP A 24 -10.07 -8.13 11.89
N SER A 25 -10.70 -9.19 11.36
CA SER A 25 -10.23 -9.93 10.18
C SER A 25 -10.32 -9.08 8.91
N GLU A 26 -11.46 -8.42 8.69
CA GLU A 26 -11.65 -7.53 7.52
C GLU A 26 -10.67 -6.37 7.55
N VAL A 27 -10.50 -5.72 8.72
CA VAL A 27 -9.55 -4.62 8.88
C VAL A 27 -8.11 -5.09 8.65
N PHE A 28 -7.77 -6.31 9.07
CA PHE A 28 -6.47 -6.92 8.81
C PHE A 28 -6.23 -7.14 7.31
N GLU A 29 -7.20 -7.67 6.58
CA GLU A 29 -7.10 -7.87 5.14
C GLU A 29 -6.96 -6.55 4.38
N ILE A 30 -7.80 -5.56 4.70
CA ILE A 30 -7.73 -4.22 4.12
C ILE A 30 -6.38 -3.58 4.40
N GLY A 31 -5.93 -3.58 5.65
CA GLY A 31 -4.65 -2.99 6.05
C GLY A 31 -3.46 -3.61 5.30
N ASN A 32 -3.44 -4.94 5.15
CA ASN A 32 -2.39 -5.60 4.37
C ASN A 32 -2.52 -5.34 2.87
N GLY A 33 -3.75 -5.25 2.35
CA GLY A 33 -4.05 -4.87 0.97
C GLY A 33 -3.48 -3.50 0.62
N LEU A 34 -3.72 -2.50 1.48
CA LEU A 34 -3.18 -1.12 1.32
C LEU A 34 -1.66 -1.11 1.26
N VAL A 35 -0.98 -1.84 2.15
CA VAL A 35 0.49 -1.95 2.13
C VAL A 35 0.99 -2.60 0.84
N ARG A 36 0.33 -3.67 0.37
CA ARG A 36 0.70 -4.33 -0.89
C ARG A 36 0.48 -3.41 -2.08
N TYR A 37 -0.63 -2.69 -2.12
CA TYR A 37 -0.95 -1.74 -3.17
C TYR A 37 0.06 -0.60 -3.24
N PHE A 38 0.41 0.00 -2.09
CA PHE A 38 1.44 1.04 -2.04
C PHE A 38 2.82 0.53 -2.51
N LYS A 39 3.19 -0.70 -2.14
CA LYS A 39 4.41 -1.34 -2.68
C LYS A 39 4.35 -1.53 -4.18
N ALA A 40 3.21 -1.94 -4.73
CA ALA A 40 3.01 -2.07 -6.18
C ALA A 40 3.15 -0.72 -6.89
N LEU A 41 2.50 0.33 -6.37
CA LEU A 41 2.64 1.69 -6.89
C LEU A 41 4.09 2.18 -6.85
N LYS A 42 4.82 1.93 -5.75
CA LYS A 42 6.25 2.27 -5.66
C LYS A 42 7.08 1.53 -6.73
N ARG A 43 6.79 0.25 -7.00
CA ARG A 43 7.46 -0.52 -8.06
C ARG A 43 7.13 0.03 -9.45
N LEU A 44 5.88 0.39 -9.71
CA LEU A 44 5.48 1.04 -10.96
C LEU A 44 6.19 2.39 -11.14
N ASN A 45 6.29 3.20 -10.08
CA ASN A 45 6.96 4.49 -10.16
C ASN A 45 8.49 4.37 -10.29
N LEU A 46 9.11 3.36 -9.67
CA LEU A 46 10.53 3.03 -9.85
C LEU A 46 10.81 2.46 -11.26
N SER A 47 9.88 1.73 -11.86
CA SER A 47 10.05 1.21 -13.23
C SER A 47 10.18 2.34 -14.27
N LYS A 48 9.57 3.51 -14.04
CA LYS A 48 9.79 4.70 -14.89
C LYS A 48 11.23 5.23 -14.82
N GLN A 49 11.91 5.12 -13.67
CA GLN A 49 13.31 5.54 -13.53
C GLN A 49 14.30 4.51 -14.12
N PHE A 50 14.05 3.20 -13.93
CA PHE A 50 14.92 2.16 -14.49
C PHE A 50 14.78 1.98 -16.01
N ALA A 51 13.63 2.33 -16.60
CA ALA A 51 13.47 2.37 -18.05
C ALA A 51 14.36 3.44 -18.71
N ASN A 52 14.63 4.56 -18.01
CA ASN A 52 15.52 5.62 -18.50
C ASN A 52 17.00 5.33 -18.25
N MET A 53 17.36 4.57 -17.20
CA MET A 53 18.76 4.14 -17.00
C MET A 53 19.26 3.17 -18.09
N LYS A 54 18.42 2.23 -18.56
CA LYS A 54 18.82 1.29 -19.63
C LYS A 54 19.05 1.96 -20.99
N LYS A 55 18.50 3.15 -21.23
CA LYS A 55 18.72 3.89 -22.48
C LYS A 55 20.08 4.57 -22.55
N HIS A 56 20.67 4.95 -21.41
CA HIS A 56 21.96 5.64 -21.36
C HIS A 56 23.18 4.72 -21.26
N THR A 57 23.02 3.45 -20.90
CA THR A 57 24.15 2.50 -20.81
C THR A 57 24.49 1.81 -22.14
N ASN A 58 23.64 1.93 -23.16
CA ASN A 58 23.87 1.33 -24.50
C ASN A 58 24.39 2.32 -25.55
N GLN A 59 24.92 3.49 -25.14
CA GLN A 59 25.49 4.50 -26.05
C GLN A 59 26.95 4.88 -25.70
N THR A 60 27.68 3.99 -25.04
CA THR A 60 29.13 4.13 -24.82
C THR A 60 29.84 2.84 -25.16
#